data_AF-A0A7S3JWL8-F1
#
_entry.id   AF-A0A7S3JWL8-F1
#
_cell.length_a   1.000
_cell.length_b   1.000
_cell.length_c   1.000
_cell.angle_alpha   90.00
_cell.angle_beta   90.00
_cell.angle_gamma   90.00
#
_symmetry.space_group_name_H-M   'P 1'
#
loop_
_entity.id
_entity.type
_entity.pdbx_description
1 polymer ?
#
loop_
_entity_poly.entity_id
_entity_poly.type
_entity_poly.pdbx_seq_one_letter_code
_entity_poly.pdbx_strand_id
1 'polypeptide(L)'
;MLFNSTSHGGPLIALLKWLRLASRGEDPSPLMRQEPHWCEGRQVRVWSGTDAAHLVREVIGLISCDTVDANCKILWKLRKTLIEEGLESGAVRSDMINDLEALLIKLRFLLLDDASSHYRLIVRGTSRNDSLGASLSFCCLSGTVAMRTLLHGQRAVGLGEASYLKPARSMLLLSGTLRPFNLCARELGFTLFETDNEISPTVFEKEEKSRTYEASAIKAVHLKSIENQTSLRYEDYQLLALHVPVAAGGTELDASHRNINDPDAPCAQRYFDALAQAIYGIALATPNGVLVFFKSYKLLEDTLNYWNTQWRTKISTVKPLFVEERNLTGDDFDSRVRDYKIHAKSQSGAILLAVMRGRAAEGADFKDEAARVVAIVGLPYPPLLDTAIQLKKDHEDRIHGSSAGNKWYAAEAWRSINQAAGRLIRHHHDFGALILLDKALFNKNQKPPNELMSDWYARHLETLNGATSLYTRLRDFFAHKTKSATKVVDPPRTTVLNQRPPNSSTHHGTESLF
;
A
#
# COMPACT_ATOMS: atom_id res chain seq x y z
N MET A 1 5.47 -20.83 -36.32
CA MET A 1 6.57 -21.74 -35.87
C MET A 1 6.63 -21.91 -34.35
N LEU A 2 6.36 -20.88 -33.53
CA LEU A 2 6.24 -21.00 -32.07
C LEU A 2 5.03 -21.79 -31.57
N PHE A 3 3.98 -21.88 -32.39
CA PHE A 3 2.82 -22.76 -32.20
C PHE A 3 3.00 -24.17 -32.81
N ASN A 4 4.09 -24.46 -33.54
CA ASN A 4 4.34 -25.78 -34.16
C ASN A 4 5.50 -26.56 -33.53
N SER A 5 6.38 -25.89 -32.79
CA SER A 5 7.38 -26.51 -31.89
C SER A 5 6.75 -27.11 -30.62
N THR A 6 5.44 -26.93 -30.45
CA THR A 6 4.59 -27.47 -29.39
C THR A 6 4.15 -28.92 -29.60
N SER A 7 4.48 -29.54 -30.74
CA SER A 7 4.09 -30.91 -31.06
C SER A 7 4.90 -31.98 -30.30
N HIS A 8 6.08 -31.64 -29.77
CA HIS A 8 6.99 -32.61 -29.12
C HIS A 8 7.46 -32.12 -27.74
N GLY A 9 6.50 -31.81 -26.87
CA GLY A 9 6.68 -31.92 -25.41
C GLY A 9 7.70 -30.97 -24.80
N GLY A 10 7.43 -29.67 -24.89
CA GLY A 10 8.25 -28.68 -24.22
C GLY A 10 7.88 -28.47 -22.74
N PRO A 11 8.87 -28.15 -21.88
CA PRO A 11 8.74 -27.36 -20.64
C PRO A 11 7.37 -26.71 -20.31
N LEU A 12 7.00 -25.70 -21.10
CA LEU A 12 5.81 -24.86 -20.89
C LEU A 12 4.51 -25.65 -21.07
N ILE A 13 4.49 -26.68 -21.93
CA ILE A 13 3.34 -27.56 -22.12
C ILE A 13 3.16 -28.48 -20.92
N ALA A 14 4.25 -28.93 -20.30
CA ALA A 14 4.18 -29.69 -19.06
C ALA A 14 3.67 -28.83 -17.89
N LEU A 15 4.09 -27.56 -17.76
CA LEU A 15 3.47 -26.60 -16.82
C LEU A 15 1.99 -26.37 -17.11
N LEU A 16 1.61 -26.13 -18.36
CA LEU A 16 0.22 -25.88 -18.73
C LEU A 16 -0.64 -27.14 -18.52
N LYS A 17 -0.11 -28.33 -18.79
CA LYS A 17 -0.75 -29.62 -18.54
C LYS A 17 -0.87 -29.88 -17.04
N TRP A 18 0.16 -29.56 -16.27
CA TRP A 18 0.16 -29.65 -14.81
C TRP A 18 -0.84 -28.68 -14.17
N LEU A 19 -0.87 -27.40 -14.58
CA LEU A 19 -1.87 -26.43 -14.14
C LEU A 19 -3.29 -26.88 -14.50
N ARG A 20 -3.45 -27.55 -15.65
CA ARG A 20 -4.72 -28.13 -16.07
C ARG A 20 -5.14 -29.33 -15.23
N LEU A 21 -4.22 -30.21 -14.83
CA LEU A 21 -4.48 -31.34 -13.94
C LEU A 21 -4.76 -30.86 -12.50
N ALA A 22 -3.97 -29.91 -12.01
CA ALA A 22 -4.18 -29.25 -10.72
C ALA A 22 -5.51 -28.47 -10.67
N SER A 23 -5.93 -27.83 -11.78
CA SER A 23 -7.27 -27.20 -11.89
C SER A 23 -8.45 -28.17 -11.84
N ARG A 24 -8.19 -29.47 -12.02
CA ARG A 24 -9.17 -30.56 -11.96
C ARG A 24 -9.12 -31.33 -10.63
N GLY A 25 -8.26 -30.93 -9.70
CA GLY A 25 -8.09 -31.60 -8.40
C GLY A 25 -7.34 -32.93 -8.48
N GLU A 26 -6.65 -33.23 -9.59
CA GLU A 26 -5.85 -34.44 -9.77
C GLU A 26 -4.43 -34.24 -9.22
N ASP A 27 -3.86 -35.25 -8.55
CA ASP A 27 -2.51 -35.22 -7.96
C ASP A 27 -1.44 -35.70 -8.96
N PRO A 28 -0.53 -34.83 -9.43
CA PRO A 28 0.44 -35.18 -10.47
C PRO A 28 1.80 -35.65 -9.92
N SER A 29 1.83 -36.49 -8.88
CA SER A 29 3.08 -37.05 -8.32
C SER A 29 3.23 -38.54 -8.68
N PRO A 30 4.44 -39.03 -9.03
CA PRO A 30 5.45 -39.32 -8.00
C PRO A 30 6.84 -38.79 -8.40
N LEU A 31 7.12 -37.53 -8.09
CA LEU A 31 8.46 -36.96 -8.14
C LEU A 31 8.57 -35.93 -7.00
N MET A 32 8.84 -36.38 -5.77
CA MET A 32 9.57 -35.63 -4.72
C MET A 32 9.79 -36.52 -3.49
N ARG A 33 11.03 -36.54 -2.98
CA ARG A 33 11.38 -37.04 -1.64
C ARG A 33 11.44 -35.85 -0.69
N GLN A 34 10.27 -35.41 -0.21
CA GLN A 34 10.06 -34.77 1.08
C GLN A 34 8.58 -34.36 1.14
N GLU A 35 7.91 -34.74 2.22
CA GLU A 35 6.48 -34.50 2.37
C GLU A 35 6.17 -33.00 2.48
N PRO A 36 5.24 -32.46 1.67
CA PRO A 36 4.77 -31.10 1.86
C PRO A 36 4.01 -30.99 3.19
N HIS A 37 4.22 -29.88 3.88
CA HIS A 37 3.57 -29.56 5.14
C HIS A 37 2.07 -29.36 4.88
N TRP A 38 1.23 -30.23 5.47
CA TRP A 38 -0.22 -30.15 5.36
C TRP A 38 -0.75 -28.97 6.18
N CYS A 39 -1.45 -28.03 5.53
CA CYS A 39 -2.39 -27.14 6.21
C CYS A 39 -3.79 -27.73 6.01
N GLU A 40 -4.40 -28.27 7.08
CA GLU A 40 -5.74 -28.89 7.01
C GLU A 40 -6.81 -27.93 6.43
N GLY A 41 -7.66 -28.47 5.56
CA GLY A 41 -8.95 -27.88 5.19
C GLY A 41 -9.00 -27.03 3.92
N ARG A 42 -7.88 -26.72 3.26
CA ARG A 42 -7.86 -26.03 1.96
C ARG A 42 -6.95 -26.78 1.00
N GLN A 43 -7.36 -26.98 -0.25
CA GLN A 43 -6.50 -27.54 -1.30
C GLN A 43 -5.39 -26.54 -1.69
N VAL A 44 -4.48 -26.21 -0.77
CA VAL A 44 -3.37 -25.29 -1.00
C VAL A 44 -2.07 -26.06 -0.89
N ARG A 45 -1.25 -26.00 -1.93
CA ARG A 45 0.09 -26.58 -1.96
C ARG A 45 1.13 -25.45 -2.04
N VAL A 46 2.18 -25.56 -1.24
CA VAL A 46 3.26 -24.57 -1.18
C VAL A 46 4.59 -25.24 -1.48
N TRP A 47 5.32 -24.73 -2.47
CA TRP A 47 6.71 -25.10 -2.74
C TRP A 47 7.64 -23.96 -2.36
N SER A 48 8.84 -24.30 -1.89
CA SER A 48 9.82 -23.33 -1.41
C SER A 48 11.19 -23.56 -2.04
N GLY A 49 12.00 -22.51 -2.13
CA GLY A 49 13.44 -22.63 -2.39
C GLY A 49 13.79 -23.51 -3.58
N THR A 50 14.63 -24.51 -3.32
CA THR A 50 15.10 -25.49 -4.29
C THR A 50 14.00 -26.33 -4.90
N ASP A 51 12.94 -26.65 -4.16
CA ASP A 51 11.83 -27.48 -4.65
C ASP A 51 10.98 -26.69 -5.64
N ALA A 52 10.74 -25.41 -5.35
CA ALA A 52 10.10 -24.51 -6.29
C ALA A 52 10.99 -24.29 -7.53
N ALA A 53 12.29 -24.06 -7.35
CA ALA A 53 13.24 -23.94 -8.45
C ALA A 53 13.29 -25.21 -9.33
N HIS A 54 13.31 -26.39 -8.72
CA HIS A 54 13.29 -27.68 -9.41
C HIS A 54 11.99 -27.85 -10.20
N LEU A 55 10.84 -27.51 -9.63
CA LEU A 55 9.58 -27.50 -10.37
C LEU A 55 9.71 -26.61 -11.62
N VAL A 56 10.26 -25.40 -11.48
CA VAL A 56 10.45 -24.49 -12.63
C VAL A 56 11.45 -25.04 -13.66
N ARG A 57 12.56 -25.66 -13.23
CA ARG A 57 13.61 -26.16 -14.12
C ARG A 57 13.23 -27.45 -14.83
N GLU A 58 12.67 -28.41 -14.10
CA GLU A 58 12.49 -29.79 -14.60
C GLU A 58 11.06 -30.06 -15.07
N VAL A 59 10.07 -29.46 -14.42
CA VAL A 59 8.65 -29.70 -14.76
C VAL A 59 8.12 -28.64 -15.71
N ILE A 60 8.38 -27.37 -15.40
CA ILE A 60 8.05 -26.26 -16.29
C ILE A 60 9.11 -26.10 -17.37
N GLY A 61 10.32 -26.65 -17.17
CA GLY A 61 11.37 -26.68 -18.16
C GLY A 61 11.97 -25.32 -18.54
N LEU A 62 11.82 -24.33 -17.66
CA LEU A 62 12.55 -23.07 -17.73
C LEU A 62 13.88 -23.30 -17.02
N ILE A 63 14.85 -23.83 -17.78
CA ILE A 63 16.11 -24.36 -17.24
C ILE A 63 17.00 -23.25 -16.65
N SER A 64 16.92 -22.04 -17.22
CA SER A 64 17.76 -20.90 -16.81
C SER A 64 17.02 -19.57 -16.94
N CYS A 65 17.54 -18.51 -16.31
CA CYS A 65 17.06 -17.16 -16.52
C CYS A 65 17.14 -16.75 -18.01
N ASP A 66 18.19 -17.17 -18.73
CA ASP A 66 18.34 -16.89 -20.17
C ASP A 66 17.22 -17.53 -20.99
N THR A 67 16.74 -18.71 -20.59
CA THR A 67 15.58 -19.37 -21.21
C THR A 67 14.30 -18.56 -21.01
N VAL A 68 14.08 -18.02 -19.80
CA VAL A 68 12.95 -17.14 -19.51
C VAL A 68 13.02 -15.88 -20.35
N ASP A 69 14.20 -15.26 -20.40
CA ASP A 69 14.45 -14.02 -21.13
C ASP A 69 14.26 -14.20 -22.65
N ALA A 70 14.64 -15.36 -23.20
CA ALA A 70 14.35 -15.72 -24.59
C ALA A 70 12.83 -15.84 -24.85
N ASN A 71 12.07 -16.42 -23.92
CA ASN A 71 10.61 -16.53 -24.01
C ASN A 71 9.92 -15.16 -23.92
N CYS A 72 10.40 -14.26 -23.06
CA CYS A 72 9.89 -12.88 -23.02
C CYS A 72 10.16 -12.13 -24.34
N LYS A 73 11.35 -12.28 -24.94
CA LYS A 73 11.66 -11.71 -26.26
C LYS A 73 10.73 -12.23 -27.36
N ILE A 74 10.35 -13.49 -27.27
CA ILE A 74 9.38 -14.10 -28.18
C ILE A 74 8.00 -13.45 -28.03
N LEU A 75 7.51 -13.28 -26.80
CA LEU A 75 6.24 -12.60 -26.55
C LEU A 75 6.26 -11.15 -27.04
N TRP A 76 7.39 -10.46 -26.84
CA TRP A 76 7.59 -9.11 -27.36
C TRP A 76 7.53 -9.06 -28.90
N LYS A 77 8.19 -9.99 -29.59
CA LYS A 77 8.12 -10.09 -31.06
C LYS A 77 6.70 -10.40 -31.55
N LEU A 78 6.00 -11.32 -30.88
CA LEU A 78 4.62 -11.65 -31.18
C LEU A 78 3.72 -10.40 -31.06
N ARG A 79 3.86 -9.65 -29.97
CA ARG A 79 3.15 -8.39 -29.76
C ARG A 79 3.42 -7.38 -30.88
N LYS A 80 4.68 -7.25 -31.29
CA LYS A 80 5.04 -6.38 -32.41
C LYS A 80 4.31 -6.78 -33.70
N THR A 81 4.29 -8.07 -34.02
CA THR A 81 3.57 -8.59 -35.19
C THR A 81 2.05 -8.37 -35.08
N LEU A 82 1.44 -8.58 -33.91
CA LEU A 82 0.01 -8.32 -33.72
C LEU A 82 -0.35 -6.85 -33.93
N ILE A 83 0.52 -5.93 -33.53
CA ILE A 83 0.35 -4.49 -33.79
C ILE A 83 0.51 -4.18 -35.29
N GLU A 84 1.52 -4.76 -35.95
CA GLU A 84 1.77 -4.59 -37.40
C GLU A 84 0.60 -5.11 -38.24
N GLU A 85 -0.04 -6.20 -37.82
CA GLU A 85 -1.24 -6.79 -38.47
C GLU A 85 -2.57 -6.11 -38.06
N GLY A 86 -2.51 -5.07 -37.22
CA GLY A 86 -3.71 -4.33 -36.77
C GLY A 86 -4.63 -5.10 -35.81
N LEU A 87 -4.15 -6.22 -35.25
CA LEU A 87 -4.89 -7.03 -34.27
C LEU A 87 -4.73 -6.52 -32.83
N GLU A 88 -3.66 -5.77 -32.56
CA GLU A 88 -3.43 -5.03 -31.31
C GLU A 88 -3.06 -3.57 -31.61
N SER A 89 -3.15 -2.71 -30.59
CA SER A 89 -2.62 -1.35 -30.66
C SER A 89 -1.82 -1.01 -29.40
N GLY A 90 -1.12 0.14 -29.42
CA GLY A 90 -0.44 0.65 -28.24
C GLY A 90 -1.36 0.82 -27.02
N ALA A 91 -2.67 1.05 -27.26
CA ALA A 91 -3.71 1.27 -26.27
C ALA A 91 -4.57 0.03 -25.95
N VAL A 92 -4.72 -0.91 -26.89
CA VAL A 92 -5.51 -2.15 -26.72
C VAL A 92 -4.58 -3.35 -26.90
N ARG A 93 -4.25 -4.01 -25.80
CA ARG A 93 -3.28 -5.12 -25.74
C ARG A 93 -3.96 -6.39 -25.23
N SER A 94 -3.49 -7.55 -25.67
CA SER A 94 -3.97 -8.83 -25.12
C SER A 94 -3.54 -8.99 -23.66
N ASP A 95 -4.54 -9.15 -22.78
CA ASP A 95 -4.36 -9.50 -21.37
C ASP A 95 -3.62 -10.82 -21.21
N MET A 96 -3.86 -11.79 -22.09
CA MET A 96 -3.18 -13.08 -22.05
C MET A 96 -1.66 -12.97 -22.24
N ILE A 97 -1.20 -12.11 -23.16
CA ILE A 97 0.24 -11.88 -23.35
C ILE A 97 0.83 -11.16 -22.14
N ASN A 98 0.12 -10.18 -21.57
CA ASN A 98 0.54 -9.50 -20.34
C ASN A 98 0.67 -10.48 -19.17
N ASP A 99 -0.32 -11.34 -18.98
CA ASP A 99 -0.34 -12.33 -17.90
C ASP A 99 0.78 -13.35 -18.03
N LEU A 100 1.04 -13.84 -19.26
CA LEU A 100 2.14 -14.75 -19.55
C LEU A 100 3.50 -14.11 -19.31
N GLU A 101 3.70 -12.88 -19.76
CA GLU A 101 4.93 -12.13 -19.55
C GLU A 101 5.16 -11.89 -18.05
N ALA A 102 4.13 -11.47 -17.32
CA ALA A 102 4.18 -11.27 -15.87
C ALA A 102 4.48 -12.58 -15.12
N LEU A 103 3.91 -13.70 -15.56
CA LEU A 103 4.17 -15.03 -14.99
C LEU A 103 5.62 -15.47 -15.22
N LEU A 104 6.13 -15.34 -16.44
CA LEU A 104 7.52 -15.67 -16.78
C LEU A 104 8.51 -14.85 -15.96
N ILE A 105 8.28 -13.54 -15.83
CA ILE A 105 9.12 -12.66 -15.01
C ILE A 105 9.13 -13.12 -13.55
N LYS A 106 7.99 -13.54 -12.99
CA LYS A 106 7.90 -14.08 -11.62
C LYS A 106 8.66 -15.40 -11.47
N LEU A 107 8.50 -16.32 -12.43
CA LEU A 107 9.21 -17.62 -12.45
C LEU A 107 10.73 -17.45 -12.53
N ARG A 108 11.21 -16.42 -13.22
CA ARG A 108 12.64 -16.08 -13.32
C ARG A 108 13.30 -15.95 -11.94
N PHE A 109 12.61 -15.40 -10.94
CA PHE A 109 13.18 -15.21 -9.61
C PHE A 109 13.40 -16.51 -8.86
N LEU A 110 12.66 -17.58 -9.17
CA LEU A 110 12.90 -18.92 -8.61
C LEU A 110 14.15 -19.58 -9.18
N LEU A 111 14.64 -19.12 -10.34
CA LEU A 111 15.82 -19.65 -11.00
C LEU A 111 17.12 -18.98 -10.57
N LEU A 112 17.03 -17.87 -9.85
CA LEU A 112 18.17 -17.18 -9.25
C LEU A 112 18.57 -17.92 -7.96
N ASP A 113 19.78 -18.50 -7.96
CA ASP A 113 20.23 -19.41 -6.88
C ASP A 113 20.13 -18.74 -5.49
N ASP A 114 20.52 -17.48 -5.35
CA ASP A 114 20.47 -16.73 -4.08
C ASP A 114 19.09 -16.14 -3.71
N ALA A 115 18.12 -16.16 -4.64
CA ALA A 115 16.80 -15.57 -4.41
C ALA A 115 15.71 -16.62 -4.21
N SER A 116 15.89 -17.82 -4.78
CA SER A 116 14.93 -18.92 -4.74
C SER A 116 14.40 -19.23 -3.32
N SER A 117 15.28 -19.20 -2.32
CA SER A 117 14.96 -19.45 -0.90
C SER A 117 13.95 -18.47 -0.31
N HIS A 118 13.86 -17.26 -0.87
CA HIS A 118 12.95 -16.20 -0.44
C HIS A 118 11.58 -16.27 -1.11
N TYR A 119 11.38 -17.08 -2.15
CA TYR A 119 10.09 -17.20 -2.82
C TYR A 119 9.32 -18.45 -2.39
N ARG A 120 8.00 -18.34 -2.44
CA ARG A 120 7.05 -19.42 -2.26
C ARG A 120 6.13 -19.46 -3.46
N LEU A 121 6.01 -20.65 -4.04
CA LEU A 121 5.02 -20.94 -5.06
C LEU A 121 3.79 -21.53 -4.37
N ILE A 122 2.67 -20.81 -4.42
CA ILE A 122 1.42 -21.20 -3.78
C ILE A 122 0.44 -21.58 -4.87
N VAL A 123 -0.04 -22.81 -4.85
CA VAL A 123 -1.05 -23.32 -5.77
C VAL A 123 -2.30 -23.61 -4.97
N ARG A 124 -3.43 -23.02 -5.37
CA ARG A 124 -4.72 -23.29 -4.76
C ARG A 124 -5.55 -24.09 -5.76
N GLY A 125 -5.96 -25.29 -5.37
CA GLY A 125 -6.85 -26.16 -6.12
C GLY A 125 -8.30 -25.67 -6.09
N THR A 126 -9.14 -26.32 -6.90
CA THR A 126 -10.57 -26.01 -7.00
C THR A 126 -11.33 -26.64 -5.83
N SER A 127 -12.02 -25.83 -5.04
CA SER A 127 -13.06 -26.35 -4.14
C SER A 127 -14.32 -26.64 -4.96
N ARG A 128 -15.12 -27.64 -4.56
CA ARG A 128 -16.39 -28.01 -5.24
C ARG A 128 -17.39 -26.84 -5.38
N ASN A 129 -17.23 -25.78 -4.58
CA ASN A 129 -18.06 -24.57 -4.60
C ASN A 129 -17.37 -23.33 -5.18
N ASP A 130 -16.11 -23.42 -5.61
CA ASP A 130 -15.37 -22.28 -6.16
C ASP A 130 -15.53 -22.25 -7.68
N SER A 131 -16.18 -21.21 -8.20
CA SER A 131 -16.27 -20.95 -9.65
C SER A 131 -14.95 -20.43 -10.24
N LEU A 132 -14.01 -20.04 -9.38
CA LEU A 132 -12.64 -19.71 -9.77
C LEU A 132 -11.82 -21.00 -9.84
N GLY A 133 -11.31 -21.30 -11.04
CA GLY A 133 -10.39 -22.40 -11.29
C GLY A 133 -9.14 -22.35 -10.39
N ALA A 134 -8.29 -23.38 -10.46
CA ALA A 134 -7.06 -23.37 -9.67
C ALA A 134 -6.23 -22.12 -9.94
N SER A 135 -5.65 -21.56 -8.88
CA SER A 135 -4.85 -20.34 -8.95
C SER A 135 -3.39 -20.61 -8.58
N LEU A 136 -2.50 -19.90 -9.28
CA LEU A 136 -1.07 -19.89 -9.01
C LEU A 136 -0.69 -18.52 -8.45
N SER A 137 0.02 -18.48 -7.34
CA SER A 137 0.49 -17.25 -6.70
C SER A 137 1.96 -17.38 -6.30
N PHE A 138 2.67 -16.25 -6.41
CA PHE A 138 4.07 -16.14 -6.02
C PHE A 138 4.18 -15.19 -4.85
N CYS A 139 4.78 -15.65 -3.76
CA CYS A 139 4.99 -14.84 -2.57
C CYS A 139 6.50 -14.68 -2.34
N CYS A 140 6.99 -13.44 -2.37
CA CYS A 140 8.33 -13.13 -1.92
C CYS A 140 8.30 -12.83 -0.42
N LEU A 141 9.11 -13.55 0.35
CA LEU A 141 9.19 -13.41 1.81
C LEU A 141 10.18 -12.35 2.24
N SER A 142 11.05 -11.84 1.36
CA SER A 142 12.08 -10.86 1.71
C SER A 142 12.24 -9.76 0.65
N GLY A 143 12.15 -8.50 1.08
CA GLY A 143 12.38 -7.33 0.21
C GLY A 143 13.85 -7.18 -0.21
N THR A 144 14.78 -7.85 0.49
CA THR A 144 16.22 -7.86 0.16
C THR A 144 16.50 -8.28 -1.27
N VAL A 145 15.68 -9.16 -1.84
CA VAL A 145 15.86 -9.66 -3.21
C VAL A 145 15.78 -8.53 -4.21
N ALA A 146 14.75 -7.68 -4.11
CA ALA A 146 14.58 -6.55 -5.01
C ALA A 146 15.69 -5.50 -4.80
N MET A 147 16.08 -5.27 -3.55
CA MET A 147 17.12 -4.30 -3.23
C MET A 147 18.50 -4.72 -3.72
N ARG A 148 18.83 -6.01 -3.67
CA ARG A 148 20.12 -6.54 -4.14
C ARG A 148 20.37 -6.17 -5.60
N THR A 149 19.35 -6.28 -6.45
CA THR A 149 19.43 -5.90 -7.86
C THR A 149 19.81 -4.43 -8.06
N LEU A 150 19.26 -3.52 -7.23
CA LEU A 150 19.53 -2.09 -7.31
C LEU A 150 20.92 -1.72 -6.74
N LEU A 151 21.36 -2.42 -5.70
CA LEU A 151 22.58 -2.10 -4.94
C LEU A 151 23.85 -2.71 -5.53
N HIS A 152 23.75 -3.91 -6.11
CA HIS A 152 24.89 -4.63 -6.66
C HIS A 152 24.90 -4.66 -8.19
N GLY A 153 23.81 -4.19 -8.82
CA GLY A 153 23.59 -4.29 -10.25
C GLY A 153 23.23 -5.72 -10.66
N GLN A 154 22.50 -5.84 -11.77
CA GLN A 154 22.27 -7.12 -12.43
C GLN A 154 22.34 -6.93 -13.94
N ARG A 155 22.50 -8.04 -14.67
CA ARG A 155 22.25 -8.07 -16.12
C ARG A 155 20.78 -7.68 -16.35
N ALA A 156 20.55 -6.49 -16.90
CA ALA A 156 19.22 -6.04 -17.30
C ALA A 156 18.84 -6.77 -18.58
N VAL A 157 17.59 -7.26 -18.69
CA VAL A 157 17.11 -7.85 -19.94
C VAL A 157 15.77 -7.23 -20.32
N GLY A 158 15.70 -6.73 -21.56
CA GLY A 158 14.55 -6.01 -22.13
C GLY A 158 14.96 -4.86 -23.07
N LEU A 159 16.17 -4.34 -22.90
CA LEU A 159 16.88 -3.48 -23.86
C LEU A 159 17.96 -4.34 -24.53
N GLY A 160 18.40 -4.00 -25.74
CA GLY A 160 19.39 -4.78 -26.51
C GLY A 160 20.69 -5.12 -25.78
N GLU A 161 21.53 -5.92 -26.45
CA GLU A 161 22.80 -6.52 -25.98
C GLU A 161 23.46 -5.84 -24.75
N ALA A 162 23.73 -6.65 -23.72
CA ALA A 162 24.64 -6.34 -22.61
C ALA A 162 24.34 -5.06 -21.79
N SER A 163 23.07 -4.73 -21.57
CA SER A 163 22.70 -3.67 -20.62
C SER A 163 22.86 -4.20 -19.19
N TYR A 164 23.97 -3.92 -18.51
CA TYR A 164 24.04 -4.08 -17.05
C TYR A 164 23.29 -2.92 -16.38
N LEU A 165 22.33 -3.21 -15.50
CA LEU A 165 21.84 -2.20 -14.57
C LEU A 165 23.02 -1.86 -13.66
N LYS A 166 23.58 -0.67 -13.86
CA LYS A 166 24.63 -0.15 -13.00
C LYS A 166 24.05 0.00 -11.58
N PRO A 167 24.77 -0.43 -10.54
CA PRO A 167 24.32 -0.22 -9.17
C PRO A 167 24.12 1.28 -8.90
N ALA A 168 23.09 1.60 -8.14
CA ALA A 168 22.88 2.98 -7.69
C ALA A 168 24.04 3.40 -6.77
N ARG A 169 24.66 4.55 -7.06
CA ARG A 169 25.70 5.12 -6.17
C ARG A 169 25.14 5.61 -4.83
N SER A 170 23.90 6.10 -4.86
CA SER A 170 23.17 6.59 -3.70
C SER A 170 21.67 6.43 -3.95
N MET A 171 20.91 6.08 -2.90
CA MET A 171 19.46 5.95 -2.97
C MET A 171 18.83 6.68 -1.79
N LEU A 172 17.82 7.50 -2.08
CA LEU A 172 17.02 8.20 -1.07
C LEU A 172 15.62 7.57 -1.04
N LEU A 173 15.26 7.00 0.12
CA LEU A 173 13.92 6.49 0.37
C LEU A 173 13.17 7.52 1.21
N LEU A 174 12.19 8.19 0.61
CA LEU A 174 11.42 9.26 1.25
C LEU A 174 9.94 8.89 1.26
N SER A 175 9.31 8.92 2.44
CA SER A 175 7.86 8.93 2.55
C SER A 175 7.42 9.42 3.93
N GLY A 176 6.30 10.13 3.96
CA GLY A 176 5.70 10.65 5.20
C GLY A 176 4.95 9.59 6.03
N THR A 177 4.91 8.33 5.59
CA THR A 177 4.08 7.27 6.19
C THR A 177 4.83 5.96 6.43
N LEU A 178 6.17 5.95 6.31
CA LEU A 178 7.05 4.77 6.40
C LEU A 178 7.29 4.23 7.82
N ARG A 179 6.42 4.54 8.79
CA ARG A 179 6.58 4.06 10.16
C ARG A 179 6.02 2.64 10.34
N PRO A 180 6.67 1.75 11.13
CA PRO A 180 8.00 1.86 11.74
C PRO A 180 9.14 1.72 10.72
N PHE A 181 10.07 2.69 10.73
CA PHE A 181 11.16 2.75 9.75
C PHE A 181 12.16 1.61 9.91
N ASN A 182 12.49 1.23 11.15
CA ASN A 182 13.36 0.10 11.45
C ASN A 182 12.86 -1.22 10.87
N LEU A 183 11.55 -1.46 10.91
CA LEU A 183 10.97 -2.64 10.29
C LEU A 183 11.07 -2.57 8.76
N CYS A 184 10.81 -1.42 8.16
CA CYS A 184 10.96 -1.23 6.71
C CYS A 184 12.43 -1.45 6.28
N ALA A 185 13.38 -0.85 6.99
CA ALA A 185 14.80 -1.03 6.75
C ALA A 185 15.21 -2.51 6.83
N ARG A 186 14.74 -3.20 7.86
CA ARG A 186 14.98 -4.64 8.06
C ARG A 186 14.41 -5.49 6.90
N GLU A 187 13.17 -5.25 6.50
CA GLU A 187 12.52 -5.97 5.39
C GLU A 187 13.26 -5.80 4.05
N LEU A 188 13.87 -4.62 3.86
CA LEU A 188 14.66 -4.28 2.68
C LEU A 188 16.13 -4.75 2.79
N GLY A 189 16.54 -5.32 3.93
CA GLY A 189 17.88 -5.87 4.11
C GLY A 189 18.93 -4.88 4.55
N PHE A 190 18.50 -3.77 5.14
CA PHE A 190 19.38 -2.70 5.57
C PHE A 190 19.71 -2.76 7.05
N THR A 191 20.96 -2.40 7.37
CA THR A 191 21.39 -2.24 8.77
C THR A 191 21.30 -0.75 9.12
N LEU A 192 20.49 -0.42 10.13
CA LEU A 192 20.45 0.94 10.66
C LEU A 192 21.65 1.15 11.58
N PHE A 193 22.36 2.26 11.40
CA PHE A 193 23.28 2.76 12.41
C PHE A 193 22.48 3.72 13.30
N GLU A 194 22.46 3.48 14.60
CA GLU A 194 22.02 4.50 15.57
C GLU A 194 23.05 5.62 15.51
N THR A 195 22.76 6.67 14.75
CA THR A 195 23.43 7.95 14.99
C THR A 195 22.68 8.59 16.15
N ASP A 196 23.34 8.66 17.30
CA ASP A 196 22.94 9.52 18.40
C ASP A 196 22.51 10.89 17.85
N ASN A 197 21.43 11.41 18.43
CA ASN A 197 20.85 12.71 18.12
C ASN A 197 21.94 13.79 18.05
N GLU A 198 22.39 14.17 16.85
CA GLU A 198 22.88 15.50 16.46
C GLU A 198 23.45 15.41 15.04
N ILE A 199 22.73 15.93 14.06
CA ILE A 199 23.37 16.29 12.79
C ILE A 199 24.08 17.63 13.03
N SER A 200 25.31 17.58 13.52
CA SER A 200 26.28 18.63 13.21
C SER A 200 26.62 18.54 11.72
N PRO A 201 26.69 19.65 10.97
CA PRO A 201 27.04 19.63 9.56
C PRO A 201 28.54 19.33 9.44
N THR A 202 28.92 18.05 9.34
CA THR A 202 30.27 17.71 8.91
C THR A 202 30.42 18.08 7.44
N VAL A 203 31.05 19.24 7.24
CA VAL A 203 31.73 19.63 6.00
C VAL A 203 32.67 18.49 5.63
N PHE A 204 32.45 17.87 4.46
CA PHE A 204 33.45 16.96 3.90
C PHE A 204 34.61 17.83 3.38
N GLU A 205 35.69 17.89 4.16
CA GLU A 205 36.99 18.32 3.64
C GLU A 205 37.49 17.32 2.59
N LYS A 206 38.13 17.89 1.59
CA LYS A 206 38.45 17.28 0.30
C LYS A 206 39.75 16.48 0.44
N GLU A 207 39.67 15.19 0.76
CA GLU A 207 40.86 14.33 0.74
C GLU A 207 41.15 13.71 -0.63
N GLU A 208 42.45 13.56 -0.87
CA GLU A 208 43.11 13.46 -2.17
C GLU A 208 42.89 12.14 -2.93
N LYS A 209 43.11 12.28 -4.25
CA LYS A 209 43.16 11.22 -5.24
C LYS A 209 44.25 10.18 -4.90
N SER A 210 43.85 8.95 -4.56
CA SER A 210 44.45 7.71 -5.07
C SER A 210 43.90 6.51 -4.31
N ARG A 211 43.23 5.58 -5.02
CA ARG A 211 43.49 4.13 -4.97
C ARG A 211 42.45 3.36 -5.79
N THR A 212 42.97 2.39 -6.51
CA THR A 212 42.29 1.33 -7.25
C THR A 212 41.13 0.72 -6.46
N TYR A 213 39.92 0.78 -7.03
CA TYR A 213 38.72 0.14 -6.48
C TYR A 213 38.72 -1.34 -6.88
N GLU A 214 39.03 -2.24 -5.94
CA GLU A 214 38.58 -3.63 -6.03
C GLU A 214 37.05 -3.67 -5.83
N ALA A 215 36.35 -4.30 -6.77
CA ALA A 215 34.89 -4.43 -6.77
C ALA A 215 34.32 -5.29 -5.60
N SER A 216 35.18 -5.84 -4.75
CA SER A 216 34.84 -6.62 -3.56
C SER A 216 34.52 -5.76 -2.33
N ALA A 217 34.68 -4.43 -2.40
CA ALA A 217 34.64 -3.53 -1.24
C ALA A 217 33.42 -2.60 -1.15
N ILE A 218 32.23 -2.98 -1.66
CA ILE A 218 30.99 -2.32 -1.22
C ILE A 218 30.65 -2.82 0.19
N LYS A 219 31.45 -2.38 1.18
CA LYS A 219 31.23 -2.61 2.60
C LYS A 219 30.15 -1.63 3.07
N ALA A 220 29.03 -2.20 3.52
CA ALA A 220 27.90 -1.57 4.20
C ALA A 220 27.16 -0.47 3.41
N VAL A 221 25.93 -0.78 2.98
CA VAL A 221 24.95 0.25 2.61
C VAL A 221 24.55 0.96 3.91
N HIS A 222 25.14 2.12 4.14
CA HIS A 222 24.83 2.94 5.31
C HIS A 222 23.50 3.65 5.10
N LEU A 223 22.50 3.30 5.90
CA LEU A 223 21.26 4.06 6.00
C LEU A 223 21.38 5.09 7.10
N LYS A 224 21.38 6.35 6.70
CA LYS A 224 21.16 7.47 7.60
C LYS A 224 19.65 7.74 7.63
N SER A 225 19.01 7.37 8.74
CA SER A 225 17.65 7.85 8.98
C SER A 225 17.74 9.33 9.31
N ILE A 226 17.16 10.18 8.46
CA ILE A 226 16.91 11.57 8.80
C ILE A 226 15.44 11.63 9.18
N GLU A 227 15.13 11.24 10.41
CA GLU A 227 13.86 11.64 11.01
C GLU A 227 13.99 13.13 11.25
N ASN A 228 13.33 13.93 10.42
CA ASN A 228 13.32 15.37 10.62
C ASN A 228 12.52 15.64 11.90
N GLN A 229 13.24 15.67 13.03
CA GLN A 229 12.72 16.08 14.35
C GLN A 229 12.41 17.57 14.41
N THR A 230 12.63 18.33 13.31
CA THR A 230 11.83 19.53 13.09
C THR A 230 10.39 19.08 13.00
N SER A 231 9.78 19.01 14.17
CA SER A 231 8.36 19.18 14.33
C SER A 231 7.98 20.26 13.33
N LEU A 232 7.30 19.87 12.25
CA LEU A 232 6.10 20.61 11.94
C LEU A 232 5.35 20.58 13.27
N ARG A 233 5.62 21.57 14.12
CA ARG A 233 4.70 21.99 15.16
C ARG A 233 3.53 22.41 14.30
N TYR A 234 2.70 21.43 13.94
CA TYR A 234 1.32 21.72 13.68
C TYR A 234 0.96 22.59 14.86
N GLU A 235 0.67 23.86 14.61
CA GLU A 235 0.11 24.67 15.68
C GLU A 235 -1.05 23.83 16.24
N ASP A 236 -1.30 23.87 17.56
CA ASP A 236 -2.29 23.01 18.25
C ASP A 236 -3.68 22.99 17.57
N TYR A 237 -3.89 23.94 16.67
CA TYR A 237 -5.08 24.15 15.88
C TYR A 237 -5.10 23.45 14.51
N GLN A 238 -3.99 23.03 13.88
CA GLN A 238 -4.03 22.48 12.51
C GLN A 238 -4.59 21.06 12.43
N LEU A 239 -4.33 20.24 13.45
CA LEU A 239 -4.69 18.83 13.46
C LEU A 239 -5.50 18.51 14.71
N LEU A 240 -6.61 17.82 14.50
CA LEU A 240 -7.34 17.17 15.57
C LEU A 240 -7.29 15.65 15.37
N ALA A 241 -6.58 14.92 16.23
CA ALA A 241 -6.52 13.46 16.15
C ALA A 241 -7.36 12.85 17.27
N LEU A 242 -8.39 12.08 16.91
CA LEU A 242 -9.35 11.49 17.84
C LEU A 242 -9.38 9.98 17.71
N HIS A 243 -9.45 9.29 18.84
CA HIS A 243 -9.78 7.89 18.95
C HIS A 243 -11.14 7.75 19.64
N VAL A 244 -12.04 6.99 19.03
CA VAL A 244 -13.41 6.80 19.51
C VAL A 244 -13.67 5.29 19.65
N PRO A 245 -13.48 4.72 20.85
CA PRO A 245 -13.71 3.29 21.09
C PRO A 245 -15.19 2.97 21.34
N VAL A 246 -15.99 3.96 21.71
CA VAL A 246 -17.39 3.81 22.12
C VAL A 246 -18.24 4.90 21.47
N ALA A 247 -19.31 4.51 20.81
CA ALA A 247 -20.27 5.42 20.18
C ALA A 247 -21.39 5.83 21.16
N ALA A 248 -22.51 6.34 20.65
CA ALA A 248 -23.67 6.66 21.46
C ALA A 248 -24.31 5.40 22.08
N GLY A 249 -24.91 5.57 23.26
CA GLY A 249 -25.54 4.47 24.01
C GLY A 249 -24.57 3.51 24.70
N GLY A 250 -23.26 3.80 24.71
CA GLY A 250 -22.25 2.95 25.35
C GLY A 250 -21.81 1.75 24.52
N THR A 251 -22.26 1.65 23.26
CA THR A 251 -21.88 0.57 22.35
C THR A 251 -20.42 0.73 21.92
N GLU A 252 -19.62 -0.31 22.13
CA GLU A 252 -18.23 -0.35 21.66
C GLU A 252 -18.17 -0.47 20.12
N LEU A 253 -17.30 0.31 19.49
CA LEU A 253 -16.99 0.22 18.07
C LEU A 253 -16.02 -0.95 17.82
N ASP A 254 -16.51 -2.18 18.03
CA ASP A 254 -15.75 -3.41 17.79
C ASP A 254 -15.91 -3.90 16.35
N ALA A 255 -14.96 -3.55 15.48
CA ALA A 255 -14.97 -4.03 14.11
C ALA A 255 -14.42 -5.47 13.99
N SER A 256 -14.03 -6.17 15.06
CA SER A 256 -13.39 -7.49 14.96
C SER A 256 -14.28 -8.54 14.30
N HIS A 257 -13.68 -9.51 13.60
CA HIS A 257 -14.43 -10.58 12.93
C HIS A 257 -15.38 -11.31 13.89
N ARG A 258 -15.02 -11.44 15.17
CA ARG A 258 -15.88 -12.06 16.18
C ARG A 258 -17.21 -11.30 16.38
N ASN A 259 -17.20 -9.98 16.22
CA ASN A 259 -18.37 -9.13 16.44
C ASN A 259 -19.22 -8.92 15.19
N ILE A 260 -18.61 -8.96 13.99
CA ILE A 260 -19.24 -8.59 12.70
C ILE A 260 -19.30 -9.75 11.68
N ASN A 261 -18.99 -10.98 12.06
CA ASN A 261 -19.03 -12.12 11.13
C ASN A 261 -20.45 -12.42 10.62
N ASP A 262 -21.44 -12.26 11.48
CA ASP A 262 -22.86 -12.40 11.19
C ASP A 262 -23.52 -11.02 11.27
N PRO A 263 -23.82 -10.36 10.13
CA PRO A 263 -24.44 -9.04 10.11
C PRO A 263 -25.82 -8.98 10.78
N ASP A 264 -26.52 -10.12 10.86
CA ASP A 264 -27.86 -10.22 11.46
C ASP A 264 -27.79 -10.43 12.98
N ALA A 265 -26.61 -10.74 13.53
CA ALA A 265 -26.43 -10.88 14.96
C ALA A 265 -26.67 -9.54 15.69
N PRO A 266 -27.34 -9.55 16.87
CA PRO A 266 -27.63 -8.31 17.61
C PRO A 266 -26.40 -7.45 17.94
N CYS A 267 -25.23 -8.08 18.12
CA CYS A 267 -23.98 -7.37 18.38
C CYS A 267 -23.47 -6.62 17.15
N ALA A 268 -23.61 -7.20 15.96
CA ALA A 268 -23.24 -6.59 14.69
C ALA A 268 -24.19 -5.42 14.35
N GLN A 269 -25.49 -5.62 14.52
CA GLN A 269 -26.51 -4.58 14.31
C GLN A 269 -26.27 -3.36 15.21
N ARG A 270 -26.02 -3.58 16.52
CA ARG A 270 -25.63 -2.50 17.46
C ARG A 270 -24.37 -1.78 17.00
N TYR A 271 -23.37 -2.51 16.51
CA TYR A 271 -22.15 -1.92 15.96
C TYR A 271 -22.45 -1.04 14.72
N PHE A 272 -23.26 -1.51 13.78
CA PHE A 272 -23.60 -0.76 12.58
C PHE A 272 -24.42 0.51 12.89
N ASP A 273 -25.34 0.44 13.85
CA ASP A 273 -26.06 1.63 14.34
C ASP A 273 -25.15 2.63 15.03
N ALA A 274 -24.27 2.13 15.91
CA ALA A 274 -23.24 2.93 16.58
C ALA A 274 -22.33 3.66 15.58
N LEU A 275 -21.90 2.94 14.54
CA LEU A 275 -21.09 3.48 13.46
C LEU A 275 -21.86 4.52 12.63
N ALA A 276 -23.13 4.26 12.31
CA ALA A 276 -23.99 5.22 11.59
C ALA A 276 -24.15 6.53 12.36
N GLN A 277 -24.37 6.45 13.67
CA GLN A 277 -24.48 7.62 14.55
C GLN A 277 -23.17 8.41 14.62
N ALA A 278 -22.03 7.73 14.72
CA ALA A 278 -20.72 8.37 14.69
C ALA A 278 -20.49 9.10 13.35
N ILE A 279 -20.73 8.43 12.22
CA ILE A 279 -20.56 9.03 10.88
C ILE A 279 -21.54 10.17 10.66
N TYR A 280 -22.78 10.06 11.12
CA TYR A 280 -23.77 11.14 11.08
C TYR A 280 -23.32 12.36 11.89
N GLY A 281 -22.80 12.15 13.11
CA GLY A 281 -22.24 13.23 13.93
C GLY A 281 -21.03 13.90 13.28
N ILE A 282 -20.13 13.11 12.68
CA ILE A 282 -18.99 13.62 11.90
C ILE A 282 -19.50 14.47 10.73
N ALA A 283 -20.48 13.98 9.97
CA ALA A 283 -21.05 14.68 8.83
C ALA A 283 -21.66 16.04 9.23
N LEU A 284 -22.38 16.09 10.35
CA LEU A 284 -22.99 17.32 10.86
C LEU A 284 -21.95 18.36 11.34
N ALA A 285 -20.86 17.91 11.95
CA ALA A 285 -19.86 18.81 12.53
C ALA A 285 -18.83 19.31 11.50
N THR A 286 -18.68 18.60 10.38
CA THR A 286 -17.56 18.81 9.45
C THR A 286 -17.95 19.70 8.28
N PRO A 287 -17.23 20.81 8.02
CA PRO A 287 -17.35 21.51 6.75
C PRO A 287 -16.76 20.67 5.63
N ASN A 288 -17.30 20.79 4.42
CA ASN A 288 -16.71 20.19 3.22
C ASN A 288 -16.57 18.65 3.28
N GLY A 289 -15.46 18.10 2.75
CA GLY A 289 -15.24 16.68 2.47
C GLY A 289 -14.86 15.83 3.68
N VAL A 290 -15.52 14.68 3.80
CA VAL A 290 -15.20 13.60 4.73
C VAL A 290 -14.77 12.37 3.93
N LEU A 291 -13.64 11.77 4.29
CA LEU A 291 -13.19 10.48 3.79
C LEU A 291 -13.39 9.44 4.89
N VAL A 292 -14.10 8.35 4.62
CA VAL A 292 -14.31 7.25 5.57
C VAL A 292 -13.71 5.99 4.97
N PHE A 293 -12.59 5.53 5.53
CA PHE A 293 -11.90 4.34 5.06
C PHE A 293 -12.22 3.13 5.93
N PHE A 294 -12.84 2.13 5.34
CA PHE A 294 -13.16 0.85 5.96
C PHE A 294 -11.99 -0.13 5.83
N LYS A 295 -11.84 -1.03 6.80
CA LYS A 295 -10.80 -2.09 6.77
C LYS A 295 -10.97 -3.15 5.68
N SER A 296 -12.16 -3.32 5.12
CA SER A 296 -12.42 -4.27 4.04
C SER A 296 -13.70 -3.93 3.28
N TYR A 297 -13.77 -4.35 2.01
CA TYR A 297 -15.00 -4.26 1.21
C TYR A 297 -16.16 -4.99 1.86
N LYS A 298 -15.94 -6.17 2.45
CA LYS A 298 -16.98 -6.90 3.18
C LYS A 298 -17.61 -6.04 4.27
N LEU A 299 -16.82 -5.36 5.11
CA LEU A 299 -17.37 -4.51 6.16
C LEU A 299 -18.12 -3.30 5.59
N LEU A 300 -17.61 -2.69 4.54
CA LEU A 300 -18.29 -1.59 3.84
C LEU A 300 -19.66 -2.05 3.30
N GLU A 301 -19.70 -3.18 2.59
CA GLU A 301 -20.90 -3.78 2.03
C GLU A 301 -21.91 -4.17 3.12
N ASP A 302 -21.48 -4.87 4.17
CA ASP A 302 -22.33 -5.27 5.29
C ASP A 302 -22.93 -4.03 6.00
N THR A 303 -22.11 -2.98 6.22
CA THR A 303 -22.56 -1.70 6.80
C THR A 303 -23.60 -1.04 5.90
N LEU A 304 -23.33 -0.97 4.61
CA LEU A 304 -24.18 -0.37 3.59
C LEU A 304 -25.51 -1.10 3.42
N ASN A 305 -25.50 -2.43 3.55
CA ASN A 305 -26.70 -3.26 3.53
C ASN A 305 -27.53 -3.03 4.79
N TYR A 306 -26.92 -3.05 5.97
CA TYR A 306 -27.61 -2.79 7.23
C TYR A 306 -28.22 -1.38 7.30
N TRP A 307 -27.46 -0.35 6.89
CA TRP A 307 -27.94 1.03 6.88
C TRP A 307 -29.20 1.23 6.06
N ASN A 308 -29.47 0.32 5.11
CA ASN A 308 -30.65 0.29 4.25
C ASN A 308 -31.04 1.70 3.75
N THR A 309 -32.32 1.97 3.51
CA THR A 309 -32.77 3.31 3.12
C THR A 309 -32.71 4.30 4.29
N GLN A 310 -32.92 3.88 5.54
CA GLN A 310 -33.10 4.77 6.69
C GLN A 310 -31.82 5.55 7.03
N TRP A 311 -30.72 4.86 7.34
CA TRP A 311 -29.47 5.54 7.69
C TRP A 311 -28.83 6.21 6.49
N ARG A 312 -28.89 5.57 5.31
CA ARG A 312 -28.37 6.18 4.08
C ARG A 312 -29.05 7.50 3.76
N THR A 313 -30.40 7.54 3.78
CA THR A 313 -31.14 8.79 3.54
C THR A 313 -30.84 9.82 4.61
N LYS A 314 -30.82 9.44 5.89
CA LYS A 314 -30.54 10.37 6.99
C LYS A 314 -29.13 10.99 6.91
N ILE A 315 -28.12 10.23 6.49
CA ILE A 315 -26.77 10.76 6.29
C ILE A 315 -26.72 11.62 5.01
N SER A 316 -27.39 11.16 3.95
CA SER A 316 -27.41 11.82 2.64
C SER A 316 -28.13 13.17 2.66
N THR A 317 -29.08 13.39 3.58
CA THR A 317 -29.69 14.72 3.78
C THR A 317 -28.72 15.76 4.34
N VAL A 318 -27.64 15.32 5.01
CA VAL A 318 -26.58 16.20 5.52
C VAL A 318 -25.48 16.35 4.47
N LYS A 319 -24.98 15.25 3.94
CA LYS A 319 -23.93 15.21 2.92
C LYS A 319 -24.16 14.06 1.94
N PRO A 320 -24.12 14.27 0.61
CA PRO A 320 -24.20 13.19 -0.36
C PRO A 320 -23.12 12.13 -0.11
N LEU A 321 -23.53 10.86 -0.21
CA LEU A 321 -22.68 9.69 -0.05
C LEU A 321 -22.15 9.21 -1.41
N PHE A 322 -20.83 9.08 -1.51
CA PHE A 322 -20.13 8.42 -2.60
C PHE A 322 -19.50 7.14 -2.05
N VAL A 323 -19.50 6.06 -2.84
CA VAL A 323 -19.03 4.74 -2.40
C VAL A 323 -18.03 4.19 -3.41
N GLU A 324 -16.91 3.67 -2.90
CA GLU A 324 -15.98 2.85 -3.67
C GLU A 324 -16.49 1.40 -3.74
N GLU A 325 -16.60 0.87 -4.96
CA GLU A 325 -17.00 -0.52 -5.20
C GLU A 325 -15.83 -1.31 -5.80
N ARG A 326 -15.76 -2.62 -5.48
CA ARG A 326 -14.62 -3.49 -5.82
C ARG A 326 -14.38 -3.63 -7.32
N ASN A 327 -15.44 -3.62 -8.13
CA ASN A 327 -15.40 -3.99 -9.55
C ASN A 327 -15.58 -2.79 -10.50
N LEU A 328 -15.42 -1.55 -10.03
CA LEU A 328 -15.51 -0.38 -10.92
C LEU A 328 -14.38 -0.42 -11.96
N THR A 329 -14.66 0.01 -13.18
CA THR A 329 -13.59 0.29 -14.14
C THR A 329 -12.74 1.46 -13.63
N GLY A 330 -11.54 1.66 -14.21
CA GLY A 330 -10.71 2.82 -13.87
C GLY A 330 -11.45 4.14 -14.08
N ASP A 331 -12.12 4.25 -15.24
CA ASP A 331 -12.85 5.46 -15.64
C ASP A 331 -14.07 5.73 -14.73
N ASP A 332 -14.82 4.70 -14.35
CA ASP A 332 -15.97 4.86 -13.44
C ASP A 332 -15.52 5.32 -12.04
N PHE A 333 -14.42 4.75 -11.56
CA PHE A 333 -13.81 5.15 -10.29
C PHE A 333 -13.37 6.61 -10.33
N ASP A 334 -12.66 7.01 -11.39
CA ASP A 334 -12.20 8.40 -11.55
C ASP A 334 -13.37 9.36 -11.68
N SER A 335 -14.44 8.98 -12.39
CA SER A 335 -15.67 9.78 -12.46
C SER A 335 -16.29 9.97 -11.08
N ARG A 336 -16.43 8.90 -10.29
CA ARG A 336 -16.98 8.95 -8.93
C ARG A 336 -16.16 9.87 -8.02
N VAL A 337 -14.83 9.78 -8.09
CA VAL A 337 -13.92 10.62 -7.30
C VAL A 337 -14.00 12.09 -7.75
N ARG A 338 -14.17 12.37 -9.04
CA ARG A 338 -14.40 13.74 -9.54
C ARG A 338 -15.69 14.32 -8.97
N ASP A 339 -16.79 13.59 -9.05
CA ASP A 339 -18.08 14.04 -8.52
C ASP A 339 -18.01 14.29 -7.01
N TYR A 340 -17.39 13.38 -6.26
CA TYR A 340 -17.11 13.58 -4.84
C TYR A 340 -16.37 14.89 -4.59
N LYS A 341 -15.28 15.17 -5.32
CA LYS A 341 -14.48 16.38 -5.12
C LYS A 341 -15.27 17.67 -5.39
N ILE A 342 -16.17 17.66 -6.39
CA ILE A 342 -17.05 18.79 -6.68
C ILE A 342 -17.97 19.07 -5.48
N HIS A 343 -18.64 18.04 -4.97
CA HIS A 343 -19.54 18.19 -3.82
C HIS A 343 -18.79 18.46 -2.51
N ALA A 344 -17.60 17.86 -2.31
CA ALA A 344 -16.78 18.07 -1.13
C ALA A 344 -16.37 19.54 -0.97
N LYS A 345 -16.09 20.24 -2.08
CA LYS A 345 -15.73 21.66 -2.08
C LYS A 345 -16.92 22.61 -1.94
N SER A 346 -18.15 22.10 -2.01
CA SER A 346 -19.34 22.91 -1.75
C SER A 346 -19.53 23.17 -0.25
N GLN A 347 -20.40 24.11 0.10
CA GLN A 347 -20.77 24.35 1.51
C GLN A 347 -21.49 23.15 2.15
N SER A 348 -22.24 22.36 1.37
CA SER A 348 -22.84 21.12 1.88
C SER A 348 -21.78 20.08 2.17
N GLY A 349 -20.71 20.02 1.38
CA GLY A 349 -19.68 18.99 1.45
C GLY A 349 -20.17 17.64 0.93
N ALA A 350 -19.35 16.60 1.12
CA ALA A 350 -19.64 15.24 0.68
C ALA A 350 -18.91 14.22 1.55
N ILE A 351 -19.36 12.97 1.51
CA ILE A 351 -18.69 11.85 2.18
C ILE A 351 -18.31 10.82 1.12
N LEU A 352 -17.05 10.37 1.14
CA LEU A 352 -16.60 9.22 0.36
C LEU A 352 -16.36 8.04 1.30
N LEU A 353 -17.15 6.98 1.14
CA LEU A 353 -16.93 5.70 1.79
C LEU A 353 -16.01 4.87 0.89
N ALA A 354 -14.81 4.59 1.36
CA ALA A 354 -13.75 3.91 0.62
C ALA A 354 -13.14 2.78 1.47
N VAL A 355 -12.23 2.01 0.87
CA VAL A 355 -11.57 0.91 1.57
C VAL A 355 -10.06 1.20 1.67
N MET A 356 -9.46 0.91 2.83
CA MET A 356 -8.01 0.96 2.97
C MET A 356 -7.36 -0.08 2.06
N ARG A 357 -6.24 0.27 1.42
CA ARG A 357 -5.62 -0.53 0.33
C ARG A 357 -6.49 -0.61 -0.94
N GLY A 358 -7.54 0.20 -1.02
CA GLY A 358 -8.34 0.44 -2.21
C GLY A 358 -7.79 1.60 -3.04
N ARG A 359 -8.41 1.84 -4.20
CA ARG A 359 -7.94 2.85 -5.16
C ARG A 359 -7.97 4.26 -4.57
N ALA A 360 -8.97 4.58 -3.75
CA ALA A 360 -9.07 5.90 -3.12
C ALA A 360 -7.99 6.13 -2.05
N ALA A 361 -7.63 5.10 -1.29
CA ALA A 361 -6.61 5.23 -0.25
C ALA A 361 -5.19 5.42 -0.83
N GLU A 362 -4.88 4.76 -1.95
CA GLU A 362 -3.54 4.73 -2.54
C GLU A 362 -3.32 5.77 -3.65
N GLY A 363 -4.22 5.81 -4.64
CA GLY A 363 -3.99 6.54 -5.90
C GLY A 363 -4.70 7.88 -6.04
N ALA A 364 -5.73 8.15 -5.22
CA ALA A 364 -6.48 9.39 -5.33
C ALA A 364 -5.88 10.52 -4.48
N ASP A 365 -5.71 11.70 -5.09
CA ASP A 365 -5.25 12.89 -4.42
C ASP A 365 -6.41 13.76 -3.92
N PHE A 366 -6.61 13.82 -2.61
CA PHE A 366 -7.53 14.73 -1.94
C PHE A 366 -6.73 15.88 -1.31
N LYS A 367 -7.10 17.12 -1.64
CA LYS A 367 -6.46 18.35 -1.14
C LYS A 367 -7.50 19.23 -0.47
N ASP A 368 -7.09 19.91 0.60
CA ASP A 368 -7.81 21.01 1.24
C ASP A 368 -9.23 20.61 1.66
N GLU A 369 -10.26 21.30 1.16
CA GLU A 369 -11.67 21.04 1.46
C GLU A 369 -12.09 19.61 1.11
N ALA A 370 -11.41 18.94 0.18
CA ALA A 370 -11.75 17.58 -0.21
C ALA A 370 -11.47 16.53 0.88
N ALA A 371 -10.75 16.89 1.95
CA ALA A 371 -10.40 15.95 3.03
C ALA A 371 -10.31 16.65 4.40
N ARG A 372 -11.32 17.43 4.82
CA ARG A 372 -11.33 18.05 6.16
C ARG A 372 -11.39 17.02 7.29
N VAL A 373 -11.97 15.85 7.03
CA VAL A 373 -11.91 14.71 7.93
C VAL A 373 -11.47 13.45 7.20
N VAL A 374 -10.57 12.70 7.84
CA VAL A 374 -10.29 11.29 7.52
C VAL A 374 -10.74 10.44 8.70
N ALA A 375 -11.73 9.58 8.49
CA ALA A 375 -12.22 8.62 9.47
C ALA A 375 -11.77 7.20 9.08
N ILE A 376 -11.21 6.45 10.03
CA ILE A 376 -10.73 5.08 9.87
C ILE A 376 -11.69 4.15 10.60
N VAL A 377 -12.37 3.26 9.87
CA VAL A 377 -13.33 2.29 10.41
C VAL A 377 -12.68 0.92 10.47
N GLY A 378 -12.34 0.52 11.69
CA GLY A 378 -11.71 -0.76 11.96
C GLY A 378 -10.20 -0.79 11.68
N LEU A 379 -9.50 -1.75 12.27
CA LEU A 379 -8.08 -2.02 11.95
C LEU A 379 -7.91 -2.84 10.65
N PRO A 380 -7.12 -2.36 9.66
CA PRO A 380 -6.94 -3.00 8.35
C PRO A 380 -5.87 -4.09 8.36
N TYR A 381 -6.02 -5.06 9.27
CA TYR A 381 -5.14 -6.21 9.29
C TYR A 381 -5.26 -7.05 8.00
N PRO A 382 -4.14 -7.48 7.39
CA PRO A 382 -4.19 -8.45 6.31
C PRO A 382 -4.94 -9.72 6.74
N PRO A 383 -5.61 -10.45 5.84
CA PRO A 383 -6.32 -11.68 6.20
C PRO A 383 -5.35 -12.70 6.82
N LEU A 384 -5.51 -12.97 8.13
CA LEU A 384 -4.56 -13.83 8.87
C LEU A 384 -4.49 -15.25 8.34
N LEU A 385 -5.59 -15.75 7.78
CA LEU A 385 -5.71 -17.09 7.21
C LEU A 385 -5.23 -17.15 5.75
N ASP A 386 -4.76 -16.05 5.17
CA ASP A 386 -4.13 -16.11 3.85
C ASP A 386 -2.75 -16.77 3.97
N THR A 387 -2.50 -17.75 3.11
CA THR A 387 -1.26 -18.55 3.12
C THR A 387 0.00 -17.68 2.95
N ALA A 388 -0.03 -16.65 2.11
CA ALA A 388 1.12 -15.76 1.93
C ALA A 388 1.41 -14.95 3.19
N ILE A 389 0.36 -14.52 3.90
CA ILE A 389 0.49 -13.81 5.19
C ILE A 389 1.09 -14.73 6.25
N GLN A 390 0.60 -15.97 6.38
CA GLN A 390 1.16 -16.95 7.32
C GLN A 390 2.63 -17.23 7.03
N LEU A 391 2.97 -17.53 5.77
CA LEU A 391 4.36 -17.80 5.35
C LEU A 391 5.29 -16.63 5.64
N LYS A 392 4.82 -15.39 5.43
CA LYS A 392 5.60 -14.19 5.74
C LYS A 392 5.77 -13.98 7.24
N LYS A 393 4.73 -14.19 8.04
CA LYS A 393 4.84 -14.15 9.52
C LYS A 393 5.85 -15.17 10.04
N ASP A 394 5.76 -16.41 9.57
CA ASP A 394 6.67 -17.49 9.96
C ASP A 394 8.12 -17.19 9.53
N HIS A 395 8.30 -16.58 8.37
CA HIS A 395 9.61 -16.12 7.90
C HIS A 395 10.23 -15.07 8.82
N GLU A 396 9.45 -14.06 9.20
CA GLU A 396 9.90 -13.02 10.13
C GLU A 396 10.25 -13.61 11.49
N ASP A 397 9.43 -14.52 12.02
CA ASP A 397 9.70 -15.21 13.29
C ASP A 397 10.97 -16.07 13.23
N ARG A 398 11.21 -16.74 12.11
CA ARG A 398 12.41 -17.57 11.91
C ARG A 398 13.70 -16.75 11.85
N ILE A 399 13.69 -15.57 11.21
CA ILE A 399 14.90 -14.75 11.03
C ILE A 399 15.14 -13.85 12.24
N HIS A 400 14.09 -13.29 12.83
CA HIS A 400 14.21 -12.20 13.81
C HIS A 400 13.73 -12.60 15.21
N GLY A 401 13.43 -13.88 15.43
CA GLY A 401 13.01 -14.43 16.70
C GLY A 401 11.49 -14.37 16.90
N SER A 402 11.03 -15.05 17.94
CA SER A 402 9.61 -15.18 18.26
C SER A 402 8.92 -13.82 18.36
N SER A 403 7.70 -13.72 17.83
CA SER A 403 6.84 -12.53 17.79
C SER A 403 7.23 -11.45 16.78
N ALA A 404 8.34 -11.59 16.04
CA ALA A 404 8.69 -10.68 14.96
C ALA A 404 7.64 -10.68 13.83
N GLY A 405 7.03 -11.83 13.54
CA GLY A 405 5.93 -11.97 12.60
C GLY A 405 4.66 -11.25 13.06
N ASN A 406 4.38 -11.23 14.36
CA ASN A 406 3.27 -10.44 14.92
C ASN A 406 3.55 -8.93 14.86
N LYS A 407 4.79 -8.50 15.10
CA LYS A 407 5.20 -7.10 14.93
C LYS A 407 5.06 -6.65 13.48
N TRP A 408 5.52 -7.47 12.54
CA TRP A 408 5.35 -7.22 11.10
C TRP A 408 3.87 -7.12 10.71
N TYR A 409 3.06 -8.06 11.18
CA TYR A 409 1.62 -8.10 10.90
C TYR A 409 0.88 -6.86 11.43
N ALA A 410 1.25 -6.37 12.62
CA ALA A 410 0.72 -5.13 13.17
C ALA A 410 1.18 -3.91 12.37
N ALA A 411 2.45 -3.84 11.99
CA ALA A 411 2.98 -2.76 11.18
C ALA A 411 2.30 -2.66 9.81
N GLU A 412 1.94 -3.79 9.19
CA GLU A 412 1.19 -3.81 7.94
C GLU A 412 -0.18 -3.12 8.05
N ALA A 413 -0.90 -3.32 9.15
CA ALA A 413 -2.16 -2.63 9.40
C ALA A 413 -1.92 -1.11 9.58
N TRP A 414 -0.92 -0.74 10.38
CA TRP A 414 -0.62 0.65 10.68
C TRP A 414 -0.05 1.43 9.50
N ARG A 415 0.71 0.79 8.60
CA ARG A 415 1.14 1.40 7.32
C ARG A 415 -0.06 1.83 6.50
N SER A 416 -1.11 1.00 6.41
CA SER A 416 -2.35 1.37 5.72
C SER A 416 -3.08 2.54 6.41
N ILE A 417 -3.14 2.57 7.74
CA ILE A 417 -3.70 3.69 8.50
C ILE A 417 -2.89 4.98 8.26
N ASN A 418 -1.54 4.89 8.33
CA ASN A 418 -0.65 6.02 8.09
C ASN A 418 -0.83 6.59 6.68
N GLN A 419 -0.97 5.74 5.66
CA GLN A 419 -1.24 6.15 4.29
C GLN A 419 -2.58 6.88 4.15
N ALA A 420 -3.64 6.35 4.76
CA ALA A 420 -4.96 7.00 4.76
C ALA A 420 -4.93 8.34 5.52
N ALA A 421 -4.29 8.39 6.69
CA ALA A 421 -4.11 9.61 7.47
C ALA A 421 -3.31 10.67 6.71
N GLY A 422 -2.31 10.26 5.90
CA GLY A 422 -1.53 11.14 5.04
C GLY A 422 -2.32 11.81 3.90
N ARG A 423 -3.63 11.59 3.80
CA ARG A 423 -4.54 12.34 2.92
C ARG A 423 -5.10 13.60 3.56
N LEU A 424 -4.97 13.74 4.88
CA LEU A 424 -5.58 14.80 5.67
C LEU A 424 -4.88 16.15 5.53
N ILE A 425 -3.54 16.16 5.59
CA ILE A 425 -2.75 17.40 5.60
C ILE A 425 -1.77 17.39 4.44
N ARG A 426 -1.88 18.37 3.54
CA ARG A 426 -1.03 18.46 2.33
C ARG A 426 0.03 19.55 2.37
N HIS A 427 -0.22 20.64 3.10
CA HIS A 427 0.72 21.75 3.24
C HIS A 427 0.57 22.44 4.59
N HIS A 428 1.49 23.36 4.89
CA HIS A 428 1.59 24.04 6.19
C HIS A 428 0.44 25.00 6.53
N HIS A 429 -0.50 25.27 5.60
CA HIS A 429 -1.71 26.05 5.87
C HIS A 429 -2.98 25.18 5.89
N ASP A 430 -2.82 23.87 5.67
CA ASP A 430 -3.93 22.95 5.67
C ASP A 430 -4.31 22.56 7.11
N PHE A 431 -5.53 22.06 7.27
CA PHE A 431 -6.06 21.62 8.57
C PHE A 431 -7.15 20.56 8.38
N GLY A 432 -7.27 19.69 9.38
CA GLY A 432 -8.31 18.68 9.38
C GLY A 432 -8.30 17.81 10.64
N ALA A 433 -9.28 16.91 10.72
CA ALA A 433 -9.36 15.93 11.80
C ALA A 433 -9.17 14.49 11.33
N LEU A 434 -8.33 13.74 12.04
CA LEU A 434 -8.19 12.30 11.91
C LEU A 434 -9.04 11.63 12.99
N ILE A 435 -9.91 10.70 12.62
CA ILE A 435 -10.80 10.01 13.56
C ILE A 435 -10.61 8.50 13.42
N LEU A 436 -10.22 7.84 14.49
CA LEU A 436 -10.05 6.40 14.53
C LEU A 436 -11.25 5.76 15.25
N LEU A 437 -12.07 5.03 14.52
CA LEU A 437 -13.34 4.43 14.95
C LEU A 437 -13.14 2.90 15.17
N ASP A 438 -12.44 2.52 16.24
CA ASP A 438 -12.27 1.12 16.64
C ASP A 438 -11.85 1.02 18.12
N LYS A 439 -12.48 0.15 18.92
CA LYS A 439 -12.09 -0.06 20.32
C LYS A 439 -10.71 -0.71 20.51
N ALA A 440 -10.29 -1.53 19.56
CA ALA A 440 -9.11 -2.39 19.66
C ALA A 440 -7.79 -1.61 19.51
N LEU A 441 -7.86 -0.32 19.18
CA LEU A 441 -6.70 0.58 19.13
C LEU A 441 -6.06 0.77 20.51
N PHE A 442 -6.87 0.80 21.56
CA PHE A 442 -6.42 0.97 22.94
C PHE A 442 -7.06 -0.10 23.81
N ASN A 443 -6.46 -1.29 23.85
CA ASN A 443 -6.81 -2.25 24.90
C ASN A 443 -6.50 -1.62 26.26
N LYS A 444 -7.39 -1.83 27.25
CA LYS A 444 -7.55 -1.08 28.50
C LYS A 444 -6.29 -0.81 29.36
N ASN A 445 -5.13 -1.38 29.05
CA ASN A 445 -3.85 -1.18 29.74
C ASN A 445 -2.64 -0.95 28.81
N GLN A 446 -2.83 -0.73 27.50
CA GLN A 446 -1.74 -0.51 26.55
C GLN A 446 -1.71 0.96 26.12
N LYS A 447 -0.53 1.58 26.24
CA LYS A 447 -0.25 2.84 25.55
C LYS A 447 -0.52 2.65 24.06
N PRO A 448 -0.94 3.70 23.33
CA PRO A 448 -1.01 3.64 21.87
C PRO A 448 0.31 3.08 21.35
N PRO A 449 0.30 2.25 20.29
CA PRO A 449 1.53 1.72 19.72
C PRO A 449 2.26 2.85 18.99
N ASN A 450 2.87 3.76 19.76
CA ASN A 450 3.55 4.97 19.29
C ASN A 450 4.61 4.63 18.25
N GLU A 451 5.21 3.45 18.35
CA GLU A 451 6.18 2.93 17.40
C GLU A 451 5.59 2.67 16.00
N LEU A 452 4.28 2.43 15.88
CA LEU A 452 3.59 2.10 14.62
C LEU A 452 2.88 3.31 13.99
N MET A 453 2.41 4.25 14.83
CA MET A 453 1.70 5.46 14.41
C MET A 453 2.65 6.56 13.97
N SER A 454 2.37 7.28 12.88
CA SER A 454 3.21 8.43 12.51
C SER A 454 3.24 9.52 13.59
N ASP A 455 4.42 10.04 13.92
CA ASP A 455 4.63 10.99 15.04
C ASP A 455 3.76 12.23 14.96
N TRP A 456 3.48 12.68 13.73
CA TRP A 456 2.76 13.92 13.49
C TRP A 456 1.33 13.93 14.04
N TYR A 457 0.67 12.77 14.11
CA TYR A 457 -0.66 12.66 14.73
C TYR A 457 -0.65 11.90 16.05
N ALA A 458 0.33 11.02 16.29
CA ALA A 458 0.38 10.19 17.49
C ALA A 458 0.40 11.01 18.79
N ARG A 459 1.14 12.14 18.79
CA ARG A 459 1.28 13.02 19.95
C ARG A 459 0.02 13.84 20.24
N HIS A 460 -0.84 14.01 19.25
CA HIS A 460 -2.08 14.79 19.33
C HIS A 460 -3.32 13.90 19.54
N LEU A 461 -3.14 12.59 19.70
CA LEU A 461 -4.26 11.65 19.74
C LEU A 461 -4.99 11.70 21.09
N GLU A 462 -6.23 12.17 21.04
CA GLU A 462 -7.15 12.23 22.18
C GLU A 462 -8.15 11.06 22.13
N THR A 463 -8.50 10.44 23.26
CA THR A 463 -9.57 9.43 23.29
C THR A 463 -10.86 10.05 23.79
N LEU A 464 -11.95 9.92 23.00
CA LEU A 464 -13.28 10.41 23.34
C LEU A 464 -14.30 9.27 23.34
N ASN A 465 -15.15 9.26 24.36
CA ASN A 465 -16.26 8.32 24.44
C ASN A 465 -17.57 9.03 24.13
N GLY A 466 -18.38 8.41 23.26
CA GLY A 466 -19.73 8.87 22.93
C GLY A 466 -19.81 9.81 21.75
N ALA A 467 -20.90 9.68 20.98
CA ALA A 467 -21.15 10.47 19.77
C ALA A 467 -21.27 11.99 20.04
N THR A 468 -21.84 12.38 21.19
CA THR A 468 -21.99 13.79 21.56
C THR A 468 -20.63 14.45 21.80
N SER A 469 -19.72 13.78 22.51
CA SER A 469 -18.36 14.28 22.76
C SER A 469 -17.59 14.45 21.44
N LEU A 470 -17.70 13.46 20.54
CA LEU A 470 -17.13 13.51 19.20
C LEU A 470 -17.67 14.70 18.40
N TYR A 471 -18.99 14.85 18.32
CA TYR A 471 -19.64 15.95 17.60
C TYR A 471 -19.19 17.32 18.13
N THR A 472 -19.25 17.52 19.46
CA THR A 472 -18.88 18.79 20.08
C THR A 472 -17.42 19.14 19.82
N ARG A 473 -16.50 18.18 20.02
CA ARG A 473 -15.06 18.41 19.80
C ARG A 473 -14.75 18.79 18.35
N LEU A 474 -15.36 18.09 17.38
CA LEU A 474 -15.20 18.40 15.95
C LEU A 474 -15.78 19.77 15.58
N ARG A 475 -17.01 20.05 16.04
CA ARG A 475 -17.68 21.33 15.79
C ARG A 475 -16.84 22.48 16.32
N ASP A 476 -16.33 22.36 17.54
CA ASP A 476 -15.54 23.39 18.17
C ASP A 476 -14.23 23.61 17.41
N PHE A 477 -13.54 22.53 17.00
CA PHE A 477 -12.33 22.62 16.17
C PHE A 477 -12.57 23.37 14.85
N PHE A 478 -13.60 22.99 14.08
CA PHE A 478 -13.88 23.64 12.80
C PHE A 478 -14.41 25.07 12.97
N ALA A 479 -15.20 25.36 14.00
CA ALA A 479 -15.68 26.71 14.29
C ALA A 479 -14.53 27.68 14.62
N HIS A 480 -13.50 27.23 15.34
CA HIS A 480 -12.31 28.03 15.61
C HIS A 480 -11.53 28.34 14.32
N LYS A 481 -11.47 27.40 13.37
CA LYS A 481 -10.76 27.59 12.10
C LYS A 481 -11.48 28.53 11.15
N THR A 482 -12.80 28.43 11.02
CA THR A 482 -13.58 29.35 10.18
C THR A 482 -13.51 30.80 10.70
N LYS A 483 -13.46 30.99 12.02
CA LYS A 483 -13.29 32.32 12.66
C LYS A 483 -11.87 32.89 12.54
N SER A 484 -10.86 32.02 12.48
CA SER A 484 -9.46 32.44 12.33
C SER A 484 -9.12 32.79 10.89
N ALA A 485 -9.68 32.06 9.91
CA ALA A 485 -9.50 32.34 8.49
C ALA A 485 -10.10 33.69 8.06
N THR A 486 -11.18 34.14 8.71
CA THR A 486 -11.83 35.44 8.42
C THR A 486 -11.05 36.65 8.95
N LYS A 487 -10.07 36.47 9.85
CA LYS A 487 -9.21 37.55 10.34
C LYS A 487 -7.94 37.77 9.50
N VAL A 488 -7.60 36.82 8.64
CA VAL A 488 -6.42 36.89 7.75
C VAL A 488 -6.90 37.24 6.34
N VAL A 489 -7.41 38.46 6.17
CA VAL A 489 -7.59 39.06 4.85
C VAL A 489 -6.47 40.08 4.70
N ASP A 490 -5.43 39.71 3.95
CA ASP A 490 -4.35 40.63 3.61
C ASP A 490 -4.90 41.87 2.90
N PRO A 491 -4.41 43.08 3.20
CA PRO A 491 -4.79 44.27 2.45
C PRO A 491 -4.35 44.13 0.98
N PRO A 492 -5.05 44.78 0.04
CA PRO A 492 -4.73 44.66 -1.38
C PRO A 492 -3.29 45.09 -1.62
N ARG A 493 -2.49 44.19 -2.23
CA ARG A 493 -1.11 44.47 -2.65
C ARG A 493 -1.10 45.73 -3.50
N THR A 494 -0.55 46.80 -2.94
CA THR A 494 -0.28 48.03 -3.67
C THR A 494 0.78 47.71 -4.73
N THR A 495 0.44 47.90 -5.99
CA THR A 495 1.34 47.79 -7.13
C THR A 495 2.43 48.86 -7.00
N VAL A 496 3.59 48.46 -6.45
CA VAL A 496 4.79 49.28 -6.51
C VAL A 496 5.37 49.13 -7.92
N LEU A 497 5.25 50.21 -8.71
CA LEU A 497 5.93 50.41 -9.98
C LEU A 497 7.44 50.18 -9.81
N ASN A 498 7.98 49.19 -10.53
CA ASN A 498 9.42 48.98 -10.68
C ASN A 498 10.03 50.16 -11.45
N GLN A 499 10.71 51.07 -10.75
CA GLN A 499 11.71 51.93 -11.35
C GLN A 499 13.00 51.13 -11.57
N ARG A 500 13.45 51.05 -12.83
CA ARG A 500 14.74 50.45 -13.22
C ARG A 500 15.89 51.36 -12.78
N PRO A 501 16.99 50.84 -12.19
CA PRO A 501 18.27 51.54 -12.18
C PRO A 501 19.04 51.30 -13.49
N PRO A 502 20.00 52.18 -13.85
CA PRO A 502 20.62 52.20 -15.16
C PRO A 502 21.71 51.14 -15.33
N ASN A 503 21.89 50.75 -16.59
CA ASN A 503 22.91 49.86 -17.12
C ASN A 503 24.32 50.23 -16.64
N SER A 504 25.09 49.24 -16.20
CA SER A 504 26.52 49.21 -16.46
C SER A 504 26.94 47.82 -16.92
N SER A 505 27.65 47.83 -18.04
CA SER A 505 28.17 46.74 -18.83
C SER A 505 29.38 46.07 -18.17
N THR A 506 29.47 44.74 -18.22
CA THR A 506 30.47 43.96 -18.99
C THR A 506 30.74 42.56 -18.42
N HIS A 507 30.73 41.59 -19.34
CA HIS A 507 31.50 40.34 -19.42
C HIS A 507 31.20 39.08 -18.57
N HIS A 508 30.88 38.03 -19.35
CA HIS A 508 31.13 36.58 -19.21
C HIS A 508 30.50 35.87 -18.00
N GLY A 509 29.60 34.90 -18.14
CA GLY A 509 29.40 33.92 -19.21
C GLY A 509 29.61 32.52 -18.62
N THR A 510 28.52 31.87 -18.22
CA THR A 510 28.29 30.40 -18.25
C THR A 510 26.94 30.12 -17.61
N GLU A 511 26.02 29.63 -18.43
CA GLU A 511 24.73 29.08 -18.01
C GLU A 511 24.94 27.75 -17.26
N SER A 512 24.34 27.61 -16.09
CA SER A 512 23.95 26.30 -15.56
C SER A 512 22.48 26.35 -15.16
N LEU A 513 21.67 25.72 -15.99
CA LEU A 513 20.27 25.40 -15.73
C LEU A 513 20.16 24.45 -14.52
N PHE A 514 19.26 24.81 -13.60
CA PHE A 514 18.56 23.88 -12.73
C PHE A 514 17.06 24.04 -12.98
#